data_AF-A0A2K3NIZ6-F1
#
_entry.id   AF-A0A2K3NIZ6-F1
#
_cell.length_a   1.000
_cell.length_b   1.000
_cell.length_c   1.000
_cell.angle_alpha   90.00
_cell.angle_beta   90.00
_cell.angle_gamma   90.00
#
_symmetry.space_group_name_H-M   'P 1'
#
loop_
_entity.id
_entity.type
_entity.pdbx_description
1 polymer ?
#
loop_
_entity_poly.entity_id
_entity_poly.type
_entity_poly.pdbx_seq_one_letter_code
_entity_poly.pdbx_strand_id
1 'polypeptide(L)'
;MLAMQELQDKVAWAKNSDLELMTVGREIVDFHGEMVLLENYSALNYTGLVKIIKKYDKRTGALLRLPFIQDVLNQPFFKIDVLNKLVKECEVMLSIIFPKSGPLGQSLSTSDVFEEVSRGSTSANETKETLEHVPKELSEIQNMENIFIKLTTSALDTLKEIRGGSSTVSIYSLPPMHSAPNSETLVED
;
A
#
# COMPACT_ATOMS: atom_id res chain seq x y z
N MET A 1 -14.33 -14.80 -4.19
CA MET A 1 -14.26 -16.17 -4.72
C MET A 1 -14.56 -16.22 -6.22
N LEU A 2 -15.66 -15.63 -6.69
CA LEU A 2 -15.95 -15.51 -8.14
C LEU A 2 -14.85 -14.77 -8.92
N ALA A 3 -14.40 -13.60 -8.43
CA ALA A 3 -13.33 -12.83 -9.08
C ALA A 3 -11.98 -13.59 -9.16
N MET A 4 -11.64 -14.34 -8.11
CA MET A 4 -10.42 -15.17 -8.11
C MET A 4 -10.51 -16.30 -9.14
N GLN A 5 -11.66 -16.96 -9.23
CA GLN A 5 -11.88 -18.02 -10.22
C GLN A 5 -11.77 -17.46 -11.65
N GLU A 6 -12.37 -16.30 -11.90
CA GLU A 6 -12.28 -15.64 -13.20
C GLU A 6 -10.82 -15.31 -13.57
N LEU A 7 -10.02 -14.81 -12.62
CA LEU A 7 -8.60 -14.56 -12.86
C LEU A 7 -7.82 -15.85 -13.14
N GLN A 8 -8.14 -16.95 -12.46
CA GLN A 8 -7.51 -18.25 -12.73
C GLN A 8 -7.82 -18.75 -14.14
N ASP A 9 -9.07 -18.61 -14.58
CA ASP A 9 -9.50 -19.00 -15.92
C ASP A 9 -8.82 -18.14 -17.00
N LYS A 10 -8.71 -16.82 -16.76
CA LYS A 10 -7.98 -15.88 -17.63
C LYS A 10 -6.49 -16.25 -17.75
N VAL A 11 -5.83 -16.58 -16.64
CA VAL A 11 -4.43 -17.06 -16.66
C VAL A 11 -4.29 -18.32 -17.48
N ALA A 12 -5.22 -19.28 -17.35
CA ALA A 12 -5.18 -20.52 -18.10
C ALA A 12 -5.31 -20.29 -19.62
N TRP A 13 -6.15 -19.34 -20.03
CA TRP A 13 -6.34 -18.97 -21.44
C TRP A 13 -5.17 -18.17 -22.01
N ALA A 14 -4.59 -17.25 -21.24
CA ALA A 14 -3.52 -16.34 -21.68
C ALA A 14 -2.16 -17.02 -21.91
N LYS A 15 -1.97 -18.30 -21.52
CA LYS A 15 -0.71 -19.04 -21.64
C LYS A 15 -0.07 -19.08 -23.04
N ASN A 16 -0.82 -18.77 -24.08
CA ASN A 16 -0.36 -18.80 -25.46
C ASN A 16 0.06 -17.43 -26.02
N SER A 17 -0.01 -16.36 -25.22
CA SER A 17 0.32 -14.99 -25.64
C SER A 17 0.93 -14.18 -24.50
N ASP A 18 2.19 -13.75 -24.65
CA ASP A 18 2.92 -12.97 -23.63
C ASP A 18 2.23 -11.63 -23.32
N LEU A 19 1.62 -10.99 -24.33
CA LEU A 19 0.90 -9.72 -24.15
C LEU A 19 -0.37 -9.88 -23.29
N GLU A 20 -1.12 -10.96 -23.52
CA GLU A 20 -2.30 -11.31 -22.71
C GLU A 20 -1.88 -11.67 -21.29
N LEU A 21 -0.76 -12.40 -21.15
CA LEU A 21 -0.21 -12.78 -19.86
C LEU A 21 0.21 -11.55 -19.02
N MET A 22 0.82 -10.55 -19.64
CA MET A 22 1.13 -9.27 -18.98
C MET A 22 -0.12 -8.50 -18.56
N THR A 23 -1.17 -8.54 -19.37
CA THR A 23 -2.44 -7.86 -19.05
C THR A 23 -3.13 -8.52 -17.86
N VAL A 24 -3.25 -9.84 -17.87
CA VAL A 24 -3.78 -10.61 -16.74
C VAL A 24 -2.90 -10.44 -15.50
N GLY A 25 -1.57 -10.38 -15.66
CA GLY A 25 -0.64 -10.09 -14.57
C GLY A 25 -0.94 -8.76 -13.88
N ARG A 26 -1.25 -7.69 -14.62
CA ARG A 26 -1.68 -6.40 -14.05
C ARG A 26 -2.98 -6.53 -13.26
N GLU A 27 -3.99 -7.19 -13.83
CA GLU A 27 -5.28 -7.41 -13.13
C GLU A 27 -5.09 -8.14 -11.80
N ILE A 28 -4.19 -9.13 -11.73
CA ILE A 28 -3.89 -9.87 -10.50
C ILE A 28 -3.16 -8.98 -9.48
N VAL A 29 -2.21 -8.14 -9.90
CA VAL A 29 -1.51 -7.20 -9.02
C VAL A 29 -2.48 -6.20 -8.40
N ASP A 30 -3.39 -5.64 -9.21
CA ASP A 30 -4.39 -4.69 -8.73
C ASP A 30 -5.35 -5.38 -7.73
N PHE A 31 -5.87 -6.57 -8.07
CA PHE A 31 -6.73 -7.33 -7.17
C PHE A 31 -6.01 -7.71 -5.86
N HIS A 32 -4.74 -8.11 -5.92
CA HIS A 32 -3.92 -8.34 -4.73
C HIS A 32 -3.79 -7.07 -3.87
N GLY A 33 -3.56 -5.91 -4.50
CA GLY A 33 -3.53 -4.62 -3.82
C GLY A 33 -4.83 -4.30 -3.09
N GLU A 34 -5.99 -4.57 -3.70
CA GLU A 34 -7.30 -4.39 -3.06
C GLU A 34 -7.43 -5.26 -1.81
N MET A 35 -6.98 -6.53 -1.90
CA MET A 35 -7.08 -7.46 -0.78
C MET A 35 -6.18 -7.04 0.38
N VAL A 36 -4.93 -6.65 0.12
CA VAL A 36 -4.00 -6.14 1.14
C VAL A 36 -4.52 -4.86 1.78
N LEU A 37 -5.13 -3.97 1.01
CA LEU A 37 -5.73 -2.75 1.55
C LEU A 37 -6.87 -3.05 2.51
N LEU A 38 -7.68 -4.07 2.23
CA LEU A 38 -8.75 -4.51 3.10
C LEU A 38 -8.23 -5.16 4.40
N GLU A 39 -7.09 -5.86 4.37
CA GLU A 39 -6.42 -6.38 5.58
C GLU A 39 -5.97 -5.22 6.47
N ASN A 40 -5.34 -4.20 5.86
CA ASN A 40 -4.91 -3.01 6.58
C ASN A 40 -6.10 -2.23 7.16
N TYR A 41 -7.20 -2.11 6.42
CA TYR A 41 -8.44 -1.52 6.92
C TYR A 41 -8.93 -2.23 8.19
N SER A 42 -8.97 -3.57 8.16
CA SER A 42 -9.37 -4.36 9.33
C SER A 42 -8.48 -4.09 10.56
N ALA A 43 -7.16 -4.15 10.36
CA ALA A 43 -6.18 -3.96 11.43
C ALA A 43 -6.24 -2.55 12.06
N LEU A 44 -6.36 -1.51 11.22
CA LEU A 44 -6.46 -0.13 11.67
C LEU A 44 -7.76 0.12 12.44
N ASN A 45 -8.90 -0.38 11.94
CA ASN A 45 -10.19 -0.20 12.60
C ASN A 45 -10.23 -0.94 13.95
N TYR A 46 -9.74 -2.19 14.01
CA TYR A 46 -9.61 -2.91 15.27
C TYR A 46 -8.77 -2.14 16.28
N THR A 47 -7.61 -1.64 15.87
CA THR A 47 -6.74 -0.83 16.73
C THR A 47 -7.42 0.45 17.20
N GLY A 48 -8.16 1.12 16.31
CA GLY A 48 -8.97 2.31 16.62
C GLY A 48 -10.01 2.02 17.70
N LEU A 49 -10.79 0.96 17.54
CA LEU A 49 -11.80 0.52 18.52
C LEU A 49 -11.15 0.23 19.87
N VAL A 50 -10.07 -0.57 19.91
CA VAL A 50 -9.32 -0.87 21.14
C VAL A 50 -8.89 0.42 21.85
N LYS A 51 -8.39 1.42 21.10
CA LYS A 51 -7.95 2.70 21.65
C LYS A 51 -9.11 3.53 22.20
N ILE A 52 -10.25 3.57 21.50
CA ILE A 52 -11.46 4.28 21.94
C ILE A 52 -11.97 3.68 23.25
N ILE A 53 -12.11 2.36 23.32
CA ILE A 53 -12.62 1.68 24.51
C ILE A 53 -11.64 1.86 25.69
N LYS A 54 -10.33 1.71 25.44
CA LYS A 54 -9.30 1.99 26.46
C LYS A 54 -9.39 3.42 26.98
N LYS A 55 -9.71 4.39 26.12
CA LYS A 55 -9.88 5.80 26.52
C LYS A 55 -11.15 6.00 27.34
N TYR A 56 -12.24 5.32 26.98
CA TYR A 56 -13.49 5.34 27.73
C TYR A 56 -13.29 4.80 29.14
N ASP A 57 -12.82 3.56 29.27
CA ASP A 57 -12.56 2.89 30.57
C ASP A 57 -11.66 3.76 31.48
N LYS A 58 -10.61 4.36 30.91
CA LYS A 58 -9.71 5.26 31.67
C LYS A 58 -10.39 6.53 32.18
N ARG A 59 -11.37 7.07 31.48
CA ARG A 59 -12.05 8.32 31.86
C ARG A 59 -13.22 8.09 32.81
N THR A 60 -13.92 6.99 32.65
CA THR A 60 -15.15 6.70 33.40
C THR A 60 -14.93 5.74 34.56
N GLY A 61 -13.82 4.99 34.56
CA GLY A 61 -13.60 3.89 35.50
C GLY A 61 -14.40 2.63 35.17
N ALA A 62 -15.11 2.60 34.04
CA ALA A 62 -15.82 1.41 33.57
C ALA A 62 -14.85 0.32 33.09
N LEU A 63 -15.34 -0.92 32.96
CA LEU A 63 -14.58 -2.08 32.49
C LEU A 63 -15.26 -2.71 31.26
N LEU A 64 -15.50 -1.91 30.23
CA LEU A 64 -16.18 -2.37 29.00
C LEU A 64 -15.24 -3.06 28.00
N ARG A 65 -13.93 -2.93 28.17
CA ARG A 65 -12.95 -3.49 27.23
C ARG A 65 -13.16 -4.97 26.95
N LEU A 66 -13.28 -5.80 27.98
CA LEU A 66 -13.32 -7.25 27.79
C LEU A 66 -14.55 -7.71 26.97
N PRO A 67 -15.79 -7.38 27.38
CA PRO A 67 -16.97 -7.82 26.61
C PRO A 67 -16.98 -7.25 25.19
N PHE A 68 -16.61 -5.98 25.00
CA PHE A 68 -16.66 -5.35 23.68
C PHE A 68 -15.60 -5.93 22.72
N ILE A 69 -14.38 -6.20 23.20
CA ILE A 69 -13.34 -6.80 22.34
C ILE A 69 -13.77 -8.20 21.90
N GLN A 70 -14.37 -8.99 22.79
CA GLN A 70 -14.86 -10.31 22.43
C GLN A 70 -15.93 -10.26 21.32
N ASP A 71 -16.82 -9.27 21.38
CA ASP A 71 -17.82 -9.04 20.33
C ASP A 71 -17.19 -8.62 19.00
N VAL A 72 -16.20 -7.72 19.05
CA VAL A 72 -15.47 -7.23 17.87
C VAL A 72 -14.73 -8.34 17.14
N LEU A 73 -14.08 -9.25 17.86
CA LEU A 73 -13.36 -10.38 17.26
C LEU A 73 -14.29 -11.31 16.47
N ASN A 74 -15.59 -11.29 16.78
CA ASN A 74 -16.59 -12.07 16.07
C ASN A 74 -17.20 -11.35 14.86
N GLN A 75 -16.90 -10.07 14.66
CA GLN A 75 -17.48 -9.31 13.56
C GLN A 75 -16.85 -9.68 12.21
N PRO A 76 -17.62 -9.63 11.11
CA PRO A 76 -17.13 -9.98 9.78
C PRO A 76 -15.91 -9.18 9.33
N PHE A 77 -15.82 -7.90 9.71
CA PHE A 77 -14.69 -7.05 9.30
C PHE A 77 -13.35 -7.50 9.90
N PHE A 78 -13.37 -8.22 11.04
CA PHE A 78 -12.17 -8.73 11.69
C PHE A 78 -11.79 -10.14 11.22
N LYS A 79 -12.77 -10.94 10.76
CA LYS A 79 -12.56 -12.31 10.28
C LYS A 79 -12.02 -12.33 8.85
N ILE A 80 -10.73 -12.02 8.72
CA ILE A 80 -10.03 -11.87 7.43
C ILE A 80 -9.38 -13.17 6.91
N ASP A 81 -9.75 -14.35 7.41
CA ASP A 81 -9.15 -15.63 6.98
C ASP A 81 -9.28 -15.88 5.47
N VAL A 82 -10.44 -15.55 4.90
CA VAL A 82 -10.70 -15.65 3.46
C VAL A 82 -9.81 -14.69 2.69
N LEU A 83 -9.58 -13.49 3.25
CA LEU A 83 -8.76 -12.46 2.62
C LEU A 83 -7.29 -12.87 2.56
N ASN A 84 -6.74 -13.35 3.68
CA ASN A 84 -5.38 -13.91 3.75
C ASN A 84 -5.17 -15.04 2.74
N LYS A 85 -6.20 -15.86 2.51
CA LYS A 85 -6.16 -16.93 1.50
C LYS A 85 -6.12 -16.36 0.09
N LEU A 86 -6.95 -15.36 -0.21
CA LEU A 86 -6.96 -14.69 -1.52
C LEU A 86 -5.62 -14.02 -1.84
N VAL A 87 -5.00 -13.34 -0.87
CA VAL A 87 -3.66 -12.73 -1.01
C VAL A 87 -2.63 -13.79 -1.44
N LYS A 88 -2.56 -14.91 -0.72
CA LYS A 88 -1.64 -16.02 -1.04
C LYS A 88 -1.89 -16.64 -2.41
N GLU A 89 -3.16 -16.79 -2.80
CA GLU A 89 -3.51 -17.30 -4.13
C GLU A 89 -3.04 -16.35 -5.24
N CYS A 90 -3.18 -15.03 -5.06
CA CYS A 90 -2.60 -14.05 -5.98
C CYS A 90 -1.08 -14.15 -6.08
N GLU A 91 -0.38 -14.28 -4.95
CA GLU A 91 1.09 -14.44 -4.92
C GLU A 91 1.53 -15.68 -5.71
N VAL A 92 0.81 -16.81 -5.56
CA VAL A 92 1.07 -18.03 -6.32
C VAL A 92 0.85 -17.80 -7.81
N MET A 93 -0.26 -17.18 -8.20
CA MET A 93 -0.54 -16.89 -9.62
C MET A 93 0.52 -15.97 -10.24
N LEU A 94 0.94 -14.93 -9.53
CA LEU A 94 2.02 -14.04 -9.97
C LEU A 94 3.35 -14.77 -10.11
N SER A 95 3.66 -15.71 -9.21
CA SER A 95 4.88 -16.52 -9.32
C SER A 95 4.91 -17.44 -10.55
N ILE A 96 3.73 -17.85 -11.04
CA ILE A 96 3.58 -18.66 -12.26
C ILE A 96 3.75 -17.77 -13.49
N ILE A 97 3.17 -16.57 -13.48
CA ILE A 97 3.22 -15.61 -14.59
C ILE A 97 4.61 -14.98 -14.73
N PHE A 98 5.25 -14.68 -13.60
CA PHE A 98 6.59 -14.12 -13.52
C PHE A 98 7.49 -15.07 -12.74
N PRO A 99 7.90 -16.22 -13.34
CA PRO A 99 8.83 -17.13 -12.70
C PRO A 99 10.10 -16.37 -12.34
N LYS A 100 10.58 -16.53 -11.10
CA LYS A 100 11.89 -15.99 -10.72
C LYS A 100 12.95 -16.66 -11.60
N SER A 101 13.43 -15.95 -12.60
CA SER A 101 14.64 -16.31 -13.34
C SER A 101 15.81 -16.30 -12.35
N GLY A 102 16.33 -17.47 -11.98
CA GLY A 102 17.54 -17.57 -11.16
C GLY A 102 18.81 -17.39 -12.00
N PRO A 103 20.00 -17.26 -11.38
CA PRO A 103 20.34 -16.55 -10.15
C PRO A 103 21.34 -15.42 -10.47
N LEU A 104 21.02 -14.17 -10.12
CA LEU A 104 22.05 -13.13 -9.98
C LEU A 104 21.95 -12.55 -8.55
N GLY A 105 22.97 -12.82 -7.74
CA GLY A 105 23.22 -12.08 -6.51
C GLY A 105 22.50 -12.60 -5.28
N GLN A 106 23.12 -13.58 -4.64
CA GLN A 106 22.99 -13.85 -3.21
C GLN A 106 23.19 -12.54 -2.42
N SER A 107 22.17 -12.09 -1.67
CA SER A 107 22.37 -11.36 -0.41
C SER A 107 21.15 -11.50 0.51
N LEU A 108 21.25 -12.47 1.40
CA LEU A 108 20.59 -12.57 2.72
C LEU A 108 21.01 -11.33 3.55
N SER A 109 20.35 -10.80 4.59
CA SER A 109 19.42 -11.28 5.60
C SER A 109 18.94 -10.04 6.38
N THR A 110 17.84 -10.15 7.11
CA THR A 110 17.49 -9.26 8.22
C THR A 110 18.38 -9.50 9.47
N SER A 111 18.49 -8.44 10.30
CA SER A 111 19.00 -8.28 11.69
C SER A 111 20.41 -7.70 11.95
N ASP A 112 20.37 -6.45 12.46
CA ASP A 112 21.08 -5.82 13.59
C ASP A 112 22.63 -5.71 13.71
N VAL A 113 23.03 -4.48 14.10
CA VAL A 113 24.24 -4.01 14.83
C VAL A 113 25.43 -3.44 14.01
N PHE A 114 25.72 -2.17 14.35
CA PHE A 114 26.92 -1.33 14.18
C PHE A 114 28.27 -2.08 14.05
N GLU A 115 29.10 -1.72 13.06
CA GLU A 115 30.26 -0.82 13.23
C GLU A 115 30.97 -0.56 11.88
N GLU A 116 31.80 0.47 11.91
CA GLU A 116 32.46 1.23 10.86
C GLU A 116 33.74 0.56 10.29
N VAL A 117 34.20 1.07 9.13
CA VAL A 117 35.61 1.34 8.72
C VAL A 117 35.96 0.85 7.30
N SER A 118 35.83 1.80 6.36
CA SER A 118 36.90 2.48 5.60
C SER A 118 37.85 1.75 4.62
N ARG A 119 38.04 2.46 3.48
CA ARG A 119 39.09 2.46 2.43
C ARG A 119 39.01 1.36 1.36
N GLY A 120 39.04 1.65 0.06
CA GLY A 120 39.19 2.90 -0.69
C GLY A 120 39.61 2.58 -2.15
N SER A 121 39.16 3.42 -3.10
CA SER A 121 39.73 3.77 -4.43
C SER A 121 40.24 2.65 -5.35
N THR A 122 40.01 2.58 -6.66
CA THR A 122 39.93 3.61 -7.72
C THR A 122 39.55 2.87 -9.01
N SER A 123 38.79 3.45 -9.93
CA SER A 123 39.22 3.67 -11.32
C SER A 123 38.02 4.15 -12.15
N ALA A 124 38.11 5.41 -12.58
CA ALA A 124 37.19 6.03 -13.51
C ALA A 124 37.34 5.39 -14.90
N ASN A 125 36.22 5.22 -15.59
CA ASN A 125 36.16 5.45 -17.03
C ASN A 125 34.74 5.90 -17.37
N GLU A 126 34.63 7.19 -17.63
CA GLU A 126 33.46 7.80 -18.26
C GLU A 126 33.42 7.33 -19.72
N THR A 127 32.31 6.73 -20.13
CA THR A 127 31.93 6.71 -21.54
C THR A 127 30.49 7.19 -21.61
N LYS A 128 30.38 8.46 -21.94
CA LYS A 128 29.15 9.25 -22.05
C LYS A 128 28.57 8.99 -23.44
N GLU A 129 27.74 7.96 -23.58
CA GLU A 129 26.87 7.83 -24.76
C GLU A 129 25.50 7.30 -24.34
N THR A 130 24.53 8.22 -24.41
CA THR A 130 23.13 7.96 -24.77
C THR A 130 22.26 7.25 -23.72
N LEU A 131 22.03 7.96 -22.62
CA LEU A 131 20.83 7.88 -21.78
C LEU A 131 19.61 8.43 -22.53
N GLU A 132 19.18 7.81 -23.63
CA GLU A 132 18.03 8.27 -24.43
C GLU A 132 17.23 7.07 -24.96
N HIS A 133 16.97 6.07 -24.12
CA HIS A 133 15.79 5.24 -24.33
C HIS A 133 15.24 4.79 -22.98
N VAL A 134 14.48 5.69 -22.36
CA VAL A 134 13.41 5.26 -21.45
C VAL A 134 12.48 4.39 -22.31
N PRO A 135 12.31 3.08 -22.02
CA PRO A 135 11.36 2.27 -22.76
C PRO A 135 9.98 2.92 -22.70
N LYS A 136 9.27 2.96 -23.83
CA LYS A 136 7.90 3.49 -23.95
C LYS A 136 6.93 2.88 -22.91
N GLU A 137 7.28 1.71 -22.42
CA GLU A 137 6.64 0.96 -21.34
C GLU A 137 6.64 1.70 -19.98
N LEU A 138 7.64 2.54 -19.69
CA LEU A 138 7.71 3.34 -18.45
C LEU A 138 6.82 4.60 -18.50
N SER A 139 6.66 5.21 -19.67
CA SER A 139 5.71 6.31 -19.87
C SER A 139 4.24 5.85 -19.78
N GLU A 140 3.96 4.59 -20.09
CA GLU A 140 2.65 3.97 -19.89
C GLU A 140 2.36 3.68 -18.42
N ILE A 141 3.39 3.37 -17.62
CA ILE A 141 3.28 3.24 -16.16
C ILE A 141 2.95 4.58 -15.50
N GLN A 142 3.48 5.70 -16.02
CA GLN A 142 3.17 7.05 -15.51
C GLN A 142 1.71 7.47 -15.74
N ASN A 143 1.05 6.89 -16.74
CA ASN A 143 -0.37 7.14 -17.06
C ASN A 143 -1.32 6.04 -16.53
N MET A 144 -0.81 5.05 -15.81
CA MET A 144 -1.66 4.15 -15.02
C MET A 144 -2.10 4.88 -13.75
N GLU A 145 -3.12 5.73 -13.90
CA GLU A 145 -3.91 6.23 -12.78
C GLU A 145 -4.55 5.01 -12.09
N ASN A 146 -3.80 4.38 -11.18
CA ASN A 146 -4.30 3.25 -10.43
C ASN A 146 -5.49 3.76 -9.59
N ILE A 147 -6.61 3.02 -9.58
CA ILE A 147 -7.82 3.32 -8.80
C ILE A 147 -7.47 3.74 -7.37
N PHE A 148 -6.42 3.14 -6.78
CA PHE A 148 -5.93 3.50 -5.46
C PHE A 148 -5.43 4.94 -5.34
N ILE A 149 -4.74 5.49 -6.33
CA ILE A 149 -4.27 6.89 -6.31
C ILE A 149 -5.46 7.84 -6.27
N LYS A 150 -6.47 7.59 -7.11
CA LYS A 150 -7.69 8.39 -7.17
C LYS A 150 -8.49 8.31 -5.87
N LEU A 151 -8.71 7.09 -5.34
CA LEU A 151 -9.39 6.88 -4.07
C LEU A 151 -8.62 7.52 -2.90
N THR A 152 -7.29 7.39 -2.88
CA THR A 152 -6.44 7.99 -1.84
C THR A 152 -6.51 9.51 -1.89
N THR A 153 -6.48 10.10 -3.09
CA THR A 153 -6.58 11.55 -3.27
C THR A 153 -7.94 12.07 -2.79
N SER A 154 -9.03 11.39 -3.19
CA SER A 154 -10.38 11.72 -2.73
C SER A 154 -10.52 11.60 -1.20
N ALA A 155 -9.98 10.52 -0.60
CA ALA A 155 -9.96 10.36 0.85
C ALA A 155 -9.15 11.48 1.54
N LEU A 156 -8.00 11.86 1.01
CA LEU A 156 -7.20 12.98 1.53
C LEU A 156 -7.98 14.30 1.48
N ASP A 157 -8.71 14.56 0.40
CA ASP A 157 -9.48 15.79 0.27
C ASP A 157 -10.67 15.82 1.25
N THR A 158 -11.37 14.71 1.46
CA THR A 158 -12.41 14.62 2.51
C THR A 158 -11.83 14.83 3.90
N LEU A 159 -10.63 14.30 4.20
CA LEU A 159 -9.96 14.51 5.47
C LEU A 159 -9.54 15.98 5.67
N LYS A 160 -9.11 16.67 4.61
CA LYS A 160 -8.83 18.12 4.64
C LYS A 160 -10.10 18.90 4.94
N GLU A 161 -11.22 18.57 4.30
CA GLU A 161 -12.51 19.23 4.52
C GLU A 161 -13.00 19.06 5.96
N ILE A 162 -13.03 17.81 6.47
CA ILE A 162 -13.44 17.50 7.85
C ILE A 162 -12.57 18.27 8.86
N ARG A 163 -11.28 18.41 8.57
CA ARG A 163 -10.33 19.11 9.45
C ARG A 163 -10.41 20.64 9.33
N GLY A 164 -10.78 21.16 8.15
CA GLY A 164 -10.96 22.59 7.90
C GLY A 164 -12.32 23.16 8.34
N GLY A 165 -13.35 22.32 8.48
CA GLY A 165 -14.74 22.74 8.70
C GLY A 165 -15.19 22.91 10.16
N SER A 166 -14.34 22.73 11.18
CA SER A 166 -14.80 22.87 12.58
C SER A 166 -15.01 24.34 12.97
N SER A 167 -16.26 24.72 13.24
CA SER A 167 -16.62 26.08 13.71
C SER A 167 -16.13 26.41 15.13
N THR A 168 -15.54 25.45 15.85
CA THR A 168 -14.85 25.70 17.12
C THR A 168 -13.55 24.88 17.16
N VAL A 169 -12.41 25.57 17.11
CA VAL A 169 -11.09 24.96 17.35
C VAL A 169 -10.94 24.77 18.86
N SER A 170 -11.05 23.53 19.33
CA SER A 170 -10.68 23.15 20.70
C SER A 170 -9.21 22.69 20.76
N ILE A 171 -8.55 22.78 21.92
CA ILE A 171 -7.18 22.25 22.15
C ILE A 171 -7.05 20.75 21.84
N TYR A 172 -8.16 20.02 21.76
CA TYR A 172 -8.20 18.59 21.44
C TYR A 172 -8.44 18.31 19.95
N SER A 173 -8.59 19.35 19.12
CA SER A 173 -8.78 19.21 17.67
C SER A 173 -7.49 18.76 17.00
N LEU A 174 -7.62 18.06 15.88
CA LEU A 174 -6.45 17.69 15.08
C LEU A 174 -5.90 18.94 14.38
N PRO A 175 -4.57 19.14 14.37
CA PRO A 175 -3.95 20.28 13.71
C PRO A 175 -4.18 20.19 12.18
N PRO A 176 -4.33 21.32 11.45
CA PRO A 176 -4.52 21.34 10.00
C PRO A 176 -3.50 20.47 9.25
N MET A 177 -3.90 19.85 8.14
CA MET A 177 -2.94 19.18 7.27
C MET A 177 -2.24 20.25 6.44
N HIS A 178 -0.97 20.52 6.74
CA HIS A 178 -0.17 21.46 5.95
C HIS A 178 -0.09 20.96 4.49
N SER A 179 -0.63 21.74 3.56
CA SER A 179 -0.25 21.61 2.15
C SER A 179 1.21 22.04 2.04
N ALA A 180 2.03 21.27 1.33
CA ALA A 180 3.39 21.69 0.99
C ALA A 180 3.37 23.11 0.39
N PRO A 181 4.37 23.95 0.66
CA PRO A 181 4.42 25.29 0.10
C PRO A 181 4.59 25.16 -1.42
N ASN A 182 3.56 25.56 -2.17
CA ASN A 182 3.73 25.79 -3.59
C ASN A 182 4.73 26.94 -3.76
N SER A 183 5.78 26.64 -4.50
CA SER A 183 6.77 27.56 -5.03
C SER A 183 6.11 28.70 -5.82
N GLU A 184 6.73 29.88 -5.71
CA GLU A 184 6.65 31.03 -6.61
C GLU A 184 5.40 31.91 -6.54
N THR A 185 5.48 32.90 -5.66
CA THR A 185 5.15 34.28 -6.05
C THR A 185 6.42 35.12 -5.88
N LEU A 186 7.18 35.26 -6.96
CA LEU A 186 8.10 36.38 -7.13
C LEU A 186 7.23 37.62 -7.38
N VAL A 187 7.16 38.50 -6.38
CA VAL A 187 6.80 39.90 -6.60
C VAL A 187 8.13 40.64 -6.60
N GLU A 188 8.58 41.04 -7.79
CA GLU A 188 9.67 42.00 -7.93
C GLU A 188 9.19 43.39 -7.46
N ASP A 189 10.08 44.09 -6.75
CA ASP A 189 9.93 45.45 -6.23
C ASP A 189 9.77 46.53 -7.32
#